data_AF-A0A2G9PN95-F1
#
_entry.id   AF-A0A2G9PN95-F1
#
_cell.length_a   1.000
_cell.length_b   1.000
_cell.length_c   1.000
_cell.angle_alpha   90.00
_cell.angle_beta   90.00
_cell.angle_gamma   90.00
#
_symmetry.space_group_name_H-M   'P 1'
#
loop_
_entity.id
_entity.type
_entity.pdbx_description
1 polymer ?
#
loop_
_entity_poly.entity_id
_entity_poly.type
_entity_poly.pdbx_seq_one_letter_code
_entity_poly.pdbx_strand_id
1 'polypeptide(L)'
;YSKKPTPLNFNFKQVNSLEENSTQIFIPADYLKDSGCVYLALMDADYKRHPRNNYISKILQYTLDIQWTQCLSWHNNQWHSKDCSTQKGTTTAMFICSCTRLGLYTTASRHVLSYFGKEDVSQFIR
;
A
#
# COMPACT_ATOMS: atom_id res chain seq x y z
N TYR A 1 8.69 16.26 2.97
CA TYR A 1 8.11 14.90 3.00
C TYR A 1 7.24 14.87 4.26
N SER A 2 5.91 14.91 4.25
CA SER A 2 4.92 14.26 3.40
C SER A 2 3.69 15.17 3.29
N LYS A 3 3.29 15.57 2.08
CA LYS A 3 1.98 16.24 1.88
C LYS A 3 0.92 15.16 1.69
N LYS A 4 -0.29 15.40 2.18
CA LYS A 4 -1.43 14.49 1.95
C LYS A 4 -1.64 14.33 0.43
N PRO A 5 -1.72 13.10 -0.10
CA PRO A 5 -1.88 12.87 -1.53
C PRO A 5 -3.25 13.37 -1.98
N THR A 6 -3.29 13.88 -3.21
CA THR A 6 -4.51 14.25 -3.92
C THR A 6 -4.60 13.43 -5.20
N PRO A 7 -5.76 13.39 -5.87
CA PRO A 7 -5.89 12.70 -7.15
C PRO A 7 -4.89 13.15 -8.24
N LEU A 8 -4.34 14.36 -8.12
CA LEU A 8 -3.40 14.96 -9.08
C LEU A 8 -1.94 14.98 -8.58
N ASN A 9 -1.70 14.79 -7.28
CA ASN A 9 -0.38 14.88 -6.68
C ASN A 9 -0.18 13.75 -5.68
N PHE A 10 0.63 12.77 -6.07
CA PHE A 10 0.92 11.57 -5.30
C PHE A 10 2.33 11.07 -5.64
N ASN A 11 2.96 10.35 -4.69
CA ASN A 11 4.27 9.74 -4.92
C ASN A 11 4.16 8.34 -5.53
N PHE A 12 3.06 7.65 -5.23
CA PHE A 12 2.77 6.29 -5.67
C PHE A 12 1.28 6.15 -5.91
N LYS A 13 0.90 5.48 -7.00
CA LYS A 13 -0.49 5.18 -7.33
C LYS A 13 -0.61 3.71 -7.72
N GLN A 14 -1.58 3.05 -7.13
CA GLN A 14 -1.98 1.70 -7.47
C GLN A 14 -3.50 1.69 -7.70
N VAL A 15 -3.93 1.04 -8.78
CA VAL A 15 -5.34 0.85 -9.11
C VAL A 15 -5.64 -0.64 -9.03
N ASN A 16 -6.57 -1.02 -8.17
CA ASN A 16 -6.99 -2.41 -7.99
C ASN A 16 -8.44 -2.56 -8.44
N SER A 17 -8.75 -3.68 -9.10
CA SER A 17 -10.13 -4.12 -9.28
C SER A 17 -10.69 -4.57 -7.93
N LEU A 18 -11.84 -4.05 -7.55
CA LEU A 18 -12.55 -4.49 -6.37
C LEU A 18 -13.42 -5.69 -6.76
N GLU A 19 -12.86 -6.90 -6.66
CA GLU A 19 -13.57 -8.15 -6.98
C GLU A 19 -14.58 -8.54 -5.87
N GLU A 20 -14.28 -8.21 -4.61
CA GLU A 20 -15.11 -8.45 -3.42
C GLU A 20 -15.19 -7.22 -2.51
N ASN A 21 -15.85 -7.32 -1.34
CA ASN A 21 -15.94 -6.23 -0.36
C ASN A 21 -14.61 -5.86 0.33
N SER A 22 -13.52 -6.59 0.05
CA SER A 22 -12.20 -6.32 0.61
C SER A 22 -11.11 -6.38 -0.47
N THR A 23 -10.05 -5.60 -0.30
CA THR A 23 -8.88 -5.61 -1.19
C THR A 23 -7.62 -5.44 -0.35
N GLN A 24 -6.53 -6.08 -0.75
CA GLN A 24 -5.22 -5.85 -0.15
C GLN A 24 -4.38 -4.93 -1.02
N ILE A 25 -3.85 -3.90 -0.37
CA ILE A 25 -2.89 -2.99 -0.96
C ILE A 25 -1.51 -3.38 -0.43
N PHE A 26 -0.61 -3.67 -1.35
CA PHE A 26 0.77 -4.01 -1.01
C PHE A 26 1.64 -2.78 -1.22
N ILE A 27 2.19 -2.22 -0.14
CA ILE A 27 3.13 -1.11 -0.18
C ILE A 27 4.52 -1.68 0.12
N PRO A 28 5.45 -1.72 -0.85
CA PRO A 28 6.78 -2.26 -0.59
C PRO A 28 7.47 -1.49 0.53
N ALA A 29 8.18 -2.19 1.42
CA ALA A 29 8.87 -1.57 2.55
C ALA A 29 9.84 -0.46 2.14
N ASP A 30 10.35 -0.51 0.90
CA ASP A 30 11.25 0.52 0.39
C ASP A 30 10.60 1.92 0.28
N TYR A 31 9.28 1.99 0.17
CA TYR A 31 8.53 3.25 0.19
C TYR A 31 8.30 3.80 1.60
N LEU A 32 8.61 3.01 2.63
CA LEU A 32 8.39 3.33 4.04
C LEU A 32 9.74 3.39 4.81
N LYS A 33 10.84 3.70 4.11
CA LYS A 33 12.21 3.70 4.67
C LYS A 33 12.46 4.78 5.71
N ASP A 34 11.83 5.94 5.56
CA ASP A 34 12.09 7.09 6.43
C ASP A 34 11.18 7.07 7.66
N SER A 35 11.74 7.43 8.81
CA SER A 35 10.96 7.65 10.01
C SER A 35 10.01 8.84 9.81
N GLY A 36 8.72 8.63 10.03
CA GLY A 36 7.73 9.70 9.94
C GLY A 36 6.32 9.21 9.60
N CYS A 37 5.44 10.18 9.35
CA CYS A 37 4.08 9.92 8.91
C CYS A 37 4.03 9.79 7.37
N VAL A 38 3.39 8.73 6.91
CA VAL A 38 3.05 8.53 5.50
C VAL A 38 1.54 8.67 5.36
N TYR A 39 1.12 9.32 4.27
CA TYR A 39 -0.29 9.47 3.96
C TYR A 39 -0.67 8.51 2.84
N LEU A 40 -1.76 7.77 3.05
CA LEU A 40 -2.42 6.98 2.03
C LEU A 40 -3.80 7.59 1.74
N ALA A 41 -4.14 7.74 0.46
CA ALA A 41 -5.50 8.07 0.04
C ALA A 41 -6.10 6.90 -0.74
N LEU A 42 -7.33 6.54 -0.37
CA LEU A 42 -8.16 5.58 -1.08
C LEU A 42 -9.28 6.34 -1.78
N MET A 43 -9.47 6.05 -3.05
CA MET A 43 -10.46 6.73 -3.88
C MET A 43 -11.01 5.77 -4.92
N ASP A 44 -12.23 6.04 -5.36
CA ASP A 44 -12.82 5.35 -6.50
C ASP A 44 -11.96 5.60 -7.75
N ALA A 45 -11.57 4.53 -8.45
CA ALA A 45 -10.75 4.64 -9.65
C ALA A 45 -11.50 5.32 -10.81
N ASP A 46 -12.83 5.20 -10.85
CA ASP A 46 -13.70 5.79 -11.85
C ASP A 46 -14.25 7.17 -11.44
N TYR A 47 -13.68 7.81 -10.39
CA TYR A 47 -14.14 9.12 -9.87
C TYR A 47 -14.24 10.27 -10.89
N LYS A 48 -13.53 10.20 -12.03
CA LYS A 48 -13.60 11.19 -13.13
C LYS A 48 -14.42 10.73 -14.33
N ARG A 49 -14.87 9.48 -14.34
CA ARG A 49 -15.68 8.95 -15.44
C ARG A 49 -17.11 9.43 -15.26
N HIS A 50 -17.71 9.88 -16.37
CA HIS A 50 -19.15 10.06 -16.40
C HIS A 50 -19.79 8.69 -16.21
N PRO A 51 -20.58 8.49 -15.14
CA PRO A 51 -21.22 7.21 -14.92
C PRO A 51 -22.16 6.95 -16.10
N ARG A 52 -22.00 5.80 -16.76
CA ARG A 52 -22.92 5.37 -17.84
C ARG A 52 -24.33 5.13 -17.33
N ASN A 53 -24.50 4.99 -16.02
CA ASN A 53 -25.76 4.74 -15.34
C ASN A 53 -25.87 5.66 -14.11
N ASN A 54 -26.94 6.44 -13.98
CA ASN A 54 -27.14 7.40 -12.89
C ASN A 54 -27.44 6.75 -11.53
N TYR A 55 -27.56 5.42 -11.48
CA TYR A 55 -27.82 4.68 -10.27
C TYR A 55 -26.51 4.32 -9.55
N ILE A 56 -26.31 5.02 -8.42
CA ILE A 56 -25.62 4.53 -7.21
C ILE A 56 -24.08 4.61 -7.26
N SER A 57 -23.53 5.71 -6.75
CA SER A 57 -22.25 5.65 -6.03
C SER A 57 -22.49 4.83 -4.77
N LYS A 58 -22.11 3.55 -4.78
CA LYS A 58 -22.27 2.68 -3.60
C LYS A 58 -21.43 3.25 -2.47
N ILE A 59 -22.03 3.51 -1.30
CA ILE A 59 -21.25 3.80 -0.09
C ILE A 59 -20.52 2.51 0.26
N LEU A 60 -19.24 2.44 -0.07
CA LEU A 60 -18.38 1.32 0.25
C LEU A 60 -17.78 1.53 1.64
N GLN A 61 -18.01 0.57 2.53
CA GLN A 61 -17.33 0.51 3.82
C GLN A 61 -16.03 -0.27 3.62
N TYR A 62 -14.90 0.40 3.83
CA TYR A 62 -13.58 -0.21 3.72
C TYR A 62 -12.99 -0.42 5.10
N THR A 63 -12.45 -1.60 5.35
CA THR A 63 -11.54 -1.87 6.45
C THR A 63 -10.13 -1.87 5.88
N LEU A 64 -9.23 -1.08 6.47
CA LEU A 64 -7.83 -1.04 6.07
C LEU A 64 -6.96 -1.61 7.19
N ASP A 65 -6.23 -2.69 6.87
CA ASP A 65 -5.12 -3.17 7.68
C ASP A 65 -3.81 -2.82 6.96
N ILE A 66 -2.90 -2.14 7.66
CA ILE A 66 -1.58 -1.75 7.13
C ILE A 66 -0.51 -2.52 7.90
N GLN A 67 0.17 -3.40 7.18
CA GLN A 67 1.33 -4.13 7.68
C GLN A 67 2.57 -3.67 6.94
N TRP A 68 3.60 -3.30 7.70
CA TRP A 68 4.94 -3.07 7.15
C TRP A 68 5.69 -4.39 7.21
N THR A 69 6.24 -4.85 6.08
CA THR A 69 6.95 -6.12 5.98
C THR A 69 8.23 -5.96 5.18
N GLN A 70 9.36 -6.41 5.75
CA GLN A 70 10.68 -6.33 5.14
C GLN A 70 11.36 -7.69 5.14
N CYS A 71 11.91 -8.09 3.99
CA CYS A 71 12.74 -9.27 3.84
C CYS A 71 14.17 -8.98 4.27
N LEU A 72 14.77 -9.89 5.05
CA LEU A 72 16.11 -9.75 5.60
C LEU A 72 16.95 -10.99 5.28
N SER A 73 18.22 -10.77 4.96
CA SER A 73 19.24 -11.82 4.80
C SER A 73 20.33 -11.67 5.84
N TRP A 74 20.81 -12.79 6.40
CA TRP A 74 21.92 -12.82 7.35
C TRP A 74 23.26 -12.95 6.62
N HIS A 75 24.15 -11.99 6.84
CA HIS A 75 25.54 -12.06 6.35
C HIS A 75 26.44 -11.17 7.22
N ASN A 76 27.74 -11.48 7.30
CA ASN A 76 28.71 -10.72 8.11
C ASN A 76 28.24 -10.46 9.56
N ASN A 77 27.58 -11.45 10.16
CA ASN A 77 26.99 -11.40 11.50
C ASN A 77 25.95 -10.29 11.72
N GLN A 78 25.27 -9.84 10.65
CA GLN A 78 24.23 -8.81 10.71
C GLN A 78 23.06 -9.12 9.77
N TRP A 79 21.89 -8.56 10.08
CA TRP A 79 20.72 -8.60 9.21
C TRP A 79 20.80 -7.45 8.19
N HIS A 80 20.69 -7.80 6.91
CA HIS A 80 20.71 -6.85 5.80
C HIS A 80 19.41 -6.93 5.00
N SER A 81 18.91 -5.77 4.56
CA SER A 81 17.72 -5.68 3.71
C SER A 81 18.02 -5.32 2.25
N LYS A 82 19.25 -4.92 1.94
CA LYS A 82 19.60 -4.37 0.61
C LYS A 82 19.65 -5.43 -0.48
N ASP A 83 19.99 -6.66 -0.12
CA ASP A 83 20.09 -7.79 -1.05
C ASP A 83 18.75 -8.51 -1.25
N CYS A 84 17.69 -8.07 -0.57
CA CYS A 84 16.36 -8.67 -0.61
C CYS A 84 15.28 -7.64 -0.96
N SER A 85 14.28 -8.06 -1.72
CA SER A 85 13.09 -7.28 -2.03
C SER A 85 11.82 -8.03 -1.63
N THR A 86 10.85 -7.31 -1.09
CA THR A 86 9.53 -7.86 -0.76
C THR A 86 8.61 -7.62 -1.95
N GLN A 87 8.03 -8.71 -2.47
CA GLN A 87 7.13 -8.71 -3.61
C GLN A 87 5.73 -9.17 -3.19
N LYS A 88 4.71 -8.71 -3.93
CA LYS A 88 3.34 -9.17 -3.73
C LYS A 88 3.26 -10.67 -4.06
N GLY A 89 2.67 -11.47 -3.17
CA GLY A 89 2.42 -12.89 -3.42
C GLY A 89 1.18 -13.11 -4.28
N THR A 90 0.86 -14.39 -4.51
CA THR A 90 -0.28 -14.81 -5.32
C THR A 90 -1.61 -14.67 -4.58
N THR A 91 -1.60 -14.68 -3.23
CA THR A 91 -2.79 -14.54 -2.39
C THR A 91 -2.69 -13.32 -1.48
N THR A 92 -3.84 -12.90 -0.97
CA THR A 92 -4.05 -11.74 -0.10
C THR A 92 -3.32 -11.81 1.25
N ALA A 93 -2.70 -12.94 1.59
CA ALA A 93 -1.94 -13.10 2.84
C ALA A 93 -0.47 -13.47 2.60
N MET A 94 -0.04 -13.51 1.33
CA MET A 94 1.27 -13.99 0.95
C MET A 94 2.10 -12.85 0.38
N PHE A 95 3.36 -12.79 0.80
CA PHE A 95 4.39 -11.98 0.17
C PHE A 95 5.57 -12.88 -0.17
N ILE A 96 6.35 -12.47 -1.17
CA ILE A 96 7.50 -13.24 -1.66
C ILE A 96 8.76 -12.45 -1.36
N CYS A 97 9.76 -13.10 -0.77
CA CYS A 97 11.09 -12.53 -0.61
C CYS A 97 11.97 -12.97 -1.79
N SER A 98 12.43 -12.00 -2.57
CA SER A 98 13.41 -12.23 -3.64
C SER A 98 14.75 -11.67 -3.21
N CYS A 99 15.72 -12.55 -2.95
CA CYS A 99 17.06 -12.20 -2.48
C CYS A 99 18.13 -12.62 -3.49
N THR A 100 19.17 -11.80 -3.67
CA THR A 100 20.24 -12.02 -4.66
C THR A 100 21.36 -12.92 -4.16
N ARG A 101 21.47 -13.12 -2.84
CA ARG A 101 22.51 -13.93 -2.20
C ARG A 101 21.91 -15.14 -1.51
N LEU A 102 22.62 -16.26 -1.53
CA LEU A 102 22.31 -17.46 -0.74
C LEU A 102 22.66 -17.26 0.73
N GLY A 103 21.80 -17.71 1.66
CA GLY A 103 22.06 -17.58 3.09
C GLY A 103 20.85 -17.91 3.96
N LEU A 104 20.88 -17.43 5.21
CA LEU A 104 19.72 -17.47 6.10
C LEU A 104 18.85 -16.25 5.86
N TYR A 105 17.54 -16.45 5.84
CA TYR A 105 16.56 -15.39 5.62
C TYR A 105 15.58 -15.33 6.76
N THR A 106 15.05 -14.13 6.98
CA THR A 106 13.93 -13.91 7.87
C THR A 106 13.11 -12.72 7.40
N THR A 107 11.98 -12.50 8.07
CA THR A 107 11.06 -11.40 7.77
C THR A 107 10.87 -10.58 9.04
N ALA A 108 10.90 -9.26 8.90
CA ALA A 108 10.46 -8.35 9.93
C ALA A 108 9.09 -7.80 9.54
N SER A 109 8.11 -7.91 10.43
CA SER A 109 6.77 -7.38 10.21
C SER A 109 6.30 -6.58 11.42
N ARG A 110 5.59 -5.48 11.18
CA ARG A 110 4.93 -4.68 12.22
C ARG A 110 3.60 -4.13 11.72
N HIS A 111 2.60 -4.13 12.59
CA HIS A 111 1.39 -3.35 12.35
C HIS A 111 1.72 -1.86 12.43
N VAL A 112 1.18 -1.09 11.49
CA VAL A 112 1.39 0.35 11.45
C VAL A 112 0.22 1.05 12.14
N LEU A 113 0.52 1.84 13.16
CA LEU A 113 -0.46 2.72 13.78
C LEU A 113 -0.95 3.73 12.74
N SER A 114 -2.25 3.70 12.47
CA SER A 114 -2.87 4.44 11.37
C SER A 114 -3.99 5.32 11.92
N TYR A 115 -4.03 6.59 11.49
CA TYR A 115 -5.17 7.47 11.72
C TYR A 115 -5.97 7.62 10.42
N PHE A 116 -7.29 7.49 10.53
CA PHE A 116 -8.19 7.50 9.39
C PHE A 116 -8.97 8.82 9.34
N GLY A 117 -8.87 9.50 8.20
CA GLY A 117 -9.70 10.66 7.86
C GLY A 117 -10.39 10.44 6.53
N LYS A 118 -11.64 10.88 6.42
CA LYS A 118 -12.38 10.91 5.15
C LYS A 118 -12.45 12.35 4.66
N GLU A 119 -12.30 12.52 3.36
CA GLU A 119 -12.49 13.81 2.69
C GLU A 119 -13.31 13.60 1.43
N ASP A 120 -14.11 14.61 1.08
CA ASP A 120 -14.85 14.60 -0.18
C ASP A 120 -13.89 14.75 -1.37
N VAL A 121 -14.08 13.95 -2.41
CA VAL A 121 -13.27 14.01 -3.63
C VAL A 121 -13.66 15.22 -4.49
N SER A 122 -14.88 15.73 -4.34
CA SER A 122 -15.39 16.90 -5.07
C SER A 122 -14.48 18.12 -4.94
N GLN A 123 -13.78 18.29 -3.81
CA GLN A 123 -12.82 19.38 -3.60
C GLN A 123 -11.62 19.37 -4.57
N PHE A 124 -11.36 18.24 -5.25
CA PHE A 124 -10.27 18.07 -6.20
C PHE A 124 -10.73 18.09 -7.67
N ILE A 125 -12.04 18.18 -7.91
CA ILE A 125 -12.64 18.23 -9.23
C ILE A 125 -12.84 19.72 -9.55
N ARG A 126 -12.10 20.23 -10.53
CA ARG A 126 -12.32 21.55 -11.15
C ARG A 126 -13.08 21.37 -12.44
#